data_AF-A0A961DWU9-F1
#
_entry.id   AF-A0A961DWU9-F1
#
_cell.length_a   1.000
_cell.length_b   1.000
_cell.length_c   1.000
_cell.angle_alpha   90.00
_cell.angle_beta   90.00
_cell.angle_gamma   90.00
#
_symmetry.space_group_name_H-M   'P 1'
#
loop_
_entity.id
_entity.type
_entity.pdbx_description
1 polymer ?
#
loop_
_entity_poly.entity_id
_entity_poly.type
_entity_poly.pdbx_seq_one_letter_code
_entity_poly.pdbx_strand_id
1 'polypeptide(L)'
;MTSTTAASSTPVTSWWYGQGRAVDVVRRLESLYSLSPAPAGPAGLITARRDELVVTFVAGLKSPLPYPWRTADSSNEARIPWEAVDPNLAPDPDHPVYLVAFGTTDDGALIGLNLAAFQRIRIDGEANVTTALISRWVLELLTTHPDITIGVTSDVWRGPFTTRVRPVAVGRVPQVDVLICGPDLTYTDRAQIVSNAASRIMVDLGKDAAIDTKWTITCGPDRFGQISNGVTRPMTATLILPSPAVVERCADLLTDQPIVSPAPLEPAAEAFEEMQPAGEFDDTDTDPRLPVWTPPPTAASEDSAEPIDFFAGPGTAAEIDDETASWPAEDDDFAAADLPDGGAAPLPVPVDATAAPDVLDDRPAEPAPSEPELAPASSAAEGANDEPAAGTAAPEIAPIWNRILGQVDLKPPHSAQSPGPREKRLNELTVFLQHNRFADSGEIIRAVFNGGASEKTVTQQVSLLRARLGVTHVGGPKALPPMKDGGYVLHNAVRSDWMEFERLVEILIDTTSTANLVAAMSLVTGPPLGGVPPKEWAWTKDLRDEIRDRVAGAAVVLAGRHHATKNFSAAVEIARKGLWYDNARQDLWQTGMQAALDGHDKDAYRALRSQYLSTVPGPDRDPAVLDLTKQAG
;
A
#
# COMPACT_ATOMS: atom_id res chain seq x y z
N MET A 1 21.32 -3.10 28.40
CA MET A 1 20.02 -2.72 28.99
C MET A 1 19.26 -1.95 27.93
N THR A 2 18.25 -2.62 27.37
CA THR A 2 17.11 -2.14 26.55
C THR A 2 17.25 -0.79 25.81
N SER A 3 17.86 -0.83 24.62
CA SER A 3 17.50 0.11 23.54
C SER A 3 16.17 -0.37 22.97
N THR A 4 15.09 0.34 23.29
CA THR A 4 13.81 0.18 22.59
C THR A 4 14.00 0.76 21.20
N THR A 5 14.20 -0.10 20.21
CA THR A 5 14.30 0.30 18.80
C THR A 5 12.98 0.95 18.43
N ALA A 6 12.94 2.28 18.30
CA ALA A 6 11.78 3.00 17.81
C ALA A 6 11.49 2.48 16.39
N ALA A 7 10.46 1.65 16.25
CA ALA A 7 10.06 1.11 14.97
C ALA A 7 9.82 2.28 14.00
N SER A 8 10.44 2.22 12.82
CA SER A 8 10.22 3.24 11.79
C SER A 8 8.73 3.28 11.45
N SER A 9 8.08 4.41 11.74
CA SER A 9 6.64 4.59 11.50
C SER A 9 6.30 4.77 10.02
N THR A 10 7.29 5.13 9.20
CA THR A 10 7.13 5.45 7.77
C THR A 10 6.35 4.39 7.00
N PRO A 11 6.65 3.09 7.13
CA PRO A 11 5.97 2.07 6.35
C PRO A 11 4.52 1.86 6.77
N VAL A 12 4.22 2.07 8.05
CA VAL A 12 2.85 2.01 8.59
C VAL A 12 2.00 3.11 8.01
N THR A 13 2.54 4.33 8.00
CA THR A 13 1.85 5.50 7.48
C THR A 13 1.71 5.45 5.97
N SER A 14 2.72 4.94 5.26
CA SER A 14 2.68 4.68 3.82
C SER A 14 1.58 3.67 3.48
N TRP A 15 1.54 2.54 4.17
CA TRP A 15 0.47 1.56 3.97
C TRP A 15 -0.91 2.16 4.28
N TRP A 16 -1.05 2.86 5.40
CA TRP A 16 -2.34 3.37 5.86
C TRP A 16 -2.90 4.46 4.94
N TYR A 17 -2.08 5.45 4.59
CA TYR A 17 -2.51 6.58 3.76
C TYR A 17 -2.35 6.30 2.27
N GLY A 18 -1.20 5.75 1.85
CA GLY A 18 -0.88 5.47 0.45
C GLY A 18 -1.78 4.41 -0.19
N GLN A 19 -2.31 3.45 0.58
CA GLN A 19 -3.26 2.47 0.06
C GLN A 19 -4.74 2.89 0.22
N GLY A 20 -5.01 4.09 0.75
CA GLY A 20 -6.36 4.60 0.99
C GLY A 20 -7.09 3.99 2.18
N ARG A 21 -6.40 3.22 3.05
CA ARG A 21 -7.03 2.50 4.17
C ARG A 21 -7.70 3.42 5.17
N ALA A 22 -7.11 4.60 5.41
CA ALA A 22 -7.72 5.62 6.25
C ALA A 22 -9.14 5.98 5.79
N VAL A 23 -9.31 6.21 4.48
CA VAL A 23 -10.60 6.58 3.88
C VAL A 23 -11.57 5.40 3.93
N ASP A 24 -11.10 4.18 3.59
CA ASP A 24 -11.91 2.97 3.66
C ASP A 24 -12.51 2.76 5.07
N VAL A 25 -11.69 2.96 6.10
CA VAL A 25 -12.12 2.82 7.50
C VAL A 25 -13.11 3.91 7.88
N VAL A 26 -12.85 5.17 7.52
CA VAL A 26 -13.78 6.28 7.79
C VAL A 26 -15.16 5.96 7.21
N ARG A 27 -15.24 5.59 5.92
CA ARG A 27 -16.51 5.22 5.26
C ARG A 27 -17.20 4.04 5.92
N ARG A 28 -16.44 3.02 6.31
CA ARG A 28 -17.00 1.86 6.99
C ARG A 28 -17.55 2.23 8.38
N LEU A 29 -16.86 3.09 9.12
CA LEU A 29 -17.29 3.52 10.45
C LEU A 29 -18.52 4.45 10.37
N GLU A 30 -18.60 5.34 9.38
CA GLU A 30 -19.80 6.14 9.11
C GLU A 30 -21.03 5.24 8.88
N SER A 31 -20.86 4.15 8.14
CA SER A 31 -21.96 3.22 7.87
C SER A 31 -22.51 2.46 9.08
N LEU A 32 -21.77 2.39 10.19
CA LEU A 32 -22.19 1.63 11.37
C LEU A 32 -23.54 2.10 11.93
N TYR A 33 -23.83 3.39 11.82
CA TYR A 33 -25.07 3.97 12.36
C TYR A 33 -26.30 3.68 11.50
N SER A 34 -26.10 3.21 10.26
CA SER A 34 -27.18 2.73 9.39
C SER A 34 -27.60 1.28 9.67
N LEU A 35 -26.84 0.55 10.51
CA LEU A 35 -27.14 -0.84 10.85
C LEU A 35 -28.39 -0.95 11.73
N SER A 36 -29.06 -2.11 11.68
CA SER A 36 -30.19 -2.43 12.54
C SER A 36 -29.92 -3.70 13.36
N PRO A 37 -29.76 -3.62 14.69
CA PRO A 37 -29.74 -2.40 15.50
C PRO A 37 -28.43 -1.61 15.34
N ALA A 38 -28.52 -0.28 15.39
CA ALA A 38 -27.35 0.59 15.38
C ALA A 38 -26.56 0.43 16.69
N PRO A 39 -25.22 0.53 16.66
CA PRO A 39 -24.41 0.51 17.86
C PRO A 39 -24.82 1.66 18.80
N ALA A 40 -24.89 1.35 20.09
CA ALA A 40 -25.38 2.28 21.11
C ALA A 40 -24.42 3.45 21.41
N GLY A 41 -23.18 3.39 20.92
CA GLY A 41 -22.18 4.43 21.10
C GLY A 41 -21.19 4.46 19.96
N PRO A 42 -20.40 5.54 19.87
CA PRO A 42 -19.52 5.76 18.75
C PRO A 42 -18.30 4.84 18.79
N ALA A 43 -17.82 4.46 17.60
CA ALA A 43 -16.52 3.84 17.40
C ALA A 43 -15.43 4.83 17.83
N GLY A 44 -14.67 4.49 18.87
CA GLY A 44 -13.70 5.38 19.51
C GLY A 44 -12.28 5.15 19.05
N LEU A 45 -11.72 4.00 19.44
CA LEU A 45 -10.37 3.59 19.03
C LEU A 45 -10.46 2.57 17.91
N ILE A 46 -9.52 2.69 16.98
CA ILE A 46 -9.38 1.80 15.84
C ILE A 46 -7.99 1.20 15.94
N THR A 47 -7.90 -0.12 15.99
CA THR A 47 -6.63 -0.84 15.88
C THR A 47 -6.62 -1.56 14.55
N ALA A 48 -5.81 -1.05 13.62
CA ALA A 48 -5.65 -1.60 12.29
C ALA A 48 -4.48 -2.59 12.27
N ARG A 49 -4.78 -3.85 11.96
CA ARG A 49 -3.82 -4.93 11.74
C ARG A 49 -3.85 -5.37 10.28
N ARG A 50 -3.11 -6.42 9.94
CA ARG A 50 -2.96 -6.93 8.57
C ARG A 50 -4.25 -7.50 7.98
N ASP A 51 -4.97 -8.28 8.76
CA ASP A 51 -6.13 -9.09 8.35
C ASP A 51 -7.43 -8.55 8.92
N GLU A 52 -7.36 -7.90 10.09
CA GLU A 52 -8.51 -7.35 10.77
C GLU A 52 -8.35 -5.88 11.15
N LEU A 53 -9.51 -5.23 11.21
CA LEU A 53 -9.73 -3.97 11.87
C LEU A 53 -10.46 -4.26 13.18
N VAL A 54 -9.88 -3.88 14.31
CA VAL A 54 -10.54 -3.92 15.61
C VAL A 54 -11.05 -2.53 15.96
N VAL A 55 -12.34 -2.44 16.27
CA VAL A 55 -12.99 -1.19 16.65
C VAL A 55 -13.41 -1.29 18.10
N THR A 56 -12.87 -0.41 18.92
CA THR A 56 -13.23 -0.25 20.33
C THR A 56 -14.22 0.90 20.47
N PHE A 57 -15.42 0.60 20.93
CA PHE A 57 -16.49 1.57 21.13
C PHE A 57 -16.35 2.27 22.48
N VAL A 58 -16.66 3.57 22.50
CA VAL A 58 -16.57 4.39 23.73
C VAL A 58 -17.61 3.94 24.77
N ALA A 59 -18.76 3.47 24.30
CA ALA A 59 -19.75 2.75 25.10
C ALA A 59 -19.76 1.27 24.68
N GLY A 60 -19.89 0.36 25.64
CA GLY A 60 -19.98 -1.06 25.35
C GLY A 60 -21.13 -1.40 24.40
N LEU A 61 -20.91 -2.41 23.56
CA LEU A 61 -21.93 -2.88 22.63
C LEU A 61 -23.04 -3.59 23.42
N LYS A 62 -24.30 -3.18 23.20
CA LYS A 62 -25.47 -3.83 23.82
C LYS A 62 -25.80 -5.18 23.18
N SER A 63 -25.41 -5.34 21.91
CA SER A 63 -25.60 -6.55 21.11
C SER A 63 -24.42 -6.67 20.14
N PRO A 64 -24.06 -7.90 19.73
CA PRO A 64 -23.05 -8.08 18.69
C PRO A 64 -23.49 -7.41 17.39
N LEU A 65 -22.53 -6.85 16.66
CA LEU A 65 -22.76 -6.28 15.34
C LEU A 65 -23.09 -7.40 14.33
N PRO A 66 -23.91 -7.13 13.31
CA PRO A 66 -24.24 -8.12 12.30
C PRO A 66 -23.00 -8.52 11.48
N TYR A 67 -23.05 -9.71 10.88
CA TYR A 67 -22.05 -10.15 9.90
C TYR A 67 -21.81 -9.03 8.86
N PRO A 68 -20.57 -8.72 8.47
CA PRO A 68 -19.32 -9.48 8.68
C PRO A 68 -18.55 -9.19 9.97
N TRP A 69 -19.12 -8.40 10.88
CA TRP A 69 -18.49 -8.12 12.17
C TRP A 69 -18.45 -9.38 13.05
N ARG A 70 -17.34 -9.56 13.77
CA ARG A 70 -17.10 -10.64 14.71
C ARG A 70 -16.93 -10.05 16.10
N THR A 71 -17.37 -10.78 17.12
CA THR A 71 -17.15 -10.41 18.52
C THR A 71 -15.67 -10.51 18.86
N ALA A 72 -15.16 -9.55 19.62
CA ALA A 72 -13.81 -9.57 20.17
C ALA A 72 -13.81 -10.10 21.62
N ASP A 73 -12.63 -10.13 22.24
CA ASP A 73 -12.41 -10.60 23.61
C ASP A 73 -13.10 -9.73 24.68
N SER A 74 -13.45 -8.48 24.35
CA SER A 74 -14.10 -7.52 25.23
C SER A 74 -15.49 -7.11 24.73
N SER A 75 -16.40 -6.78 25.66
CA SER A 75 -17.78 -6.38 25.35
C SER A 75 -17.90 -5.04 24.62
N ASN A 76 -16.81 -4.31 24.47
CA ASN A 76 -16.74 -3.01 23.79
C ASN A 76 -15.95 -3.06 22.49
N GLU A 77 -15.56 -4.24 22.02
CA GLU A 77 -14.81 -4.40 20.78
C GLU A 77 -15.56 -5.25 19.75
N ALA A 78 -15.40 -4.87 18.49
CA ALA A 78 -15.81 -5.68 17.36
C ALA A 78 -14.68 -5.72 16.33
N ARG A 79 -14.58 -6.85 15.62
CA ARG A 79 -13.56 -7.08 14.60
C ARG A 79 -14.22 -7.21 13.24
N ILE A 80 -13.58 -6.73 12.21
CA ILE A 80 -14.02 -6.92 10.82
C ILE A 80 -12.79 -7.18 9.96
N PRO A 81 -12.81 -8.20 9.08
CA PRO A 81 -11.67 -8.43 8.23
C PRO A 81 -11.60 -7.40 7.10
N TRP A 82 -10.40 -7.12 6.60
CA TRP A 82 -10.21 -6.05 5.62
C TRP A 82 -10.96 -6.24 4.31
N GLU A 83 -11.18 -7.48 3.86
CA GLU A 83 -11.99 -7.77 2.67
C GLU A 83 -13.45 -7.34 2.81
N ALA A 84 -13.93 -7.17 4.04
CA ALA A 84 -15.29 -6.77 4.36
C ALA A 84 -15.44 -5.27 4.68
N VAL A 85 -14.33 -4.52 4.72
CA VAL A 85 -14.33 -3.06 4.84
C VAL A 85 -14.66 -2.49 3.45
N ASP A 86 -15.91 -2.08 3.26
CA ASP A 86 -16.39 -1.53 1.99
C ASP A 86 -16.28 0.00 1.97
N PRO A 87 -15.42 0.59 1.11
CA PRO A 87 -15.34 2.04 0.96
C PRO A 87 -16.46 2.63 0.11
N ASN A 88 -17.31 1.81 -0.54
CA ASN A 88 -18.28 2.27 -1.53
C ASN A 88 -19.54 2.91 -0.95
N LEU A 89 -19.51 3.29 0.32
CA LEU A 89 -20.62 3.96 0.99
C LEU A 89 -20.44 5.47 0.90
N ALA A 90 -21.54 6.17 0.65
CA ALA A 90 -21.53 7.62 0.71
C ALA A 90 -21.26 8.05 2.17
N PRO A 91 -20.58 9.20 2.38
CA PRO A 91 -20.48 9.79 3.70
C PRO A 91 -21.84 9.84 4.39
N ASP A 92 -21.89 9.45 5.66
CA ASP A 92 -23.04 9.74 6.51
C ASP A 92 -22.88 11.16 7.08
N PRO A 93 -23.63 12.17 6.58
CA PRO A 93 -23.49 13.54 7.05
C PRO A 93 -23.95 13.74 8.49
N ASP A 94 -24.78 12.83 9.02
CA ASP A 94 -25.31 12.94 10.37
C ASP A 94 -24.34 12.37 11.42
N HIS A 95 -23.43 11.48 10.99
CA HIS A 95 -22.48 10.79 11.86
C HIS A 95 -21.04 10.79 11.32
N PRO A 96 -20.39 11.98 11.20
CA PRO A 96 -19.04 12.07 10.66
C PRO A 96 -18.00 11.37 11.55
N VAL A 97 -16.99 10.77 10.93
CA VAL A 97 -15.90 10.04 11.61
C VAL A 97 -14.57 10.72 11.35
N TYR A 98 -14.15 11.59 12.28
CA TYR A 98 -12.87 12.30 12.18
C TYR A 98 -11.71 11.44 12.68
N LEU A 99 -11.21 10.56 11.81
CA LEU A 99 -10.15 9.60 12.13
C LEU A 99 -8.76 10.24 12.01
N VAL A 100 -7.96 10.13 13.08
CA VAL A 100 -6.55 10.57 13.12
C VAL A 100 -5.66 9.46 13.66
N ALA A 101 -4.45 9.33 13.15
CA ALA A 101 -3.53 8.28 13.57
C ALA A 101 -2.72 8.70 14.80
N PHE A 102 -2.76 7.90 15.85
CA PHE A 102 -2.08 8.18 17.11
C PHE A 102 -0.65 7.63 17.13
N GLY A 103 -0.51 6.33 16.91
CA GLY A 103 0.75 5.63 17.11
C GLY A 103 0.67 4.18 16.69
N THR A 104 1.75 3.43 16.92
CA THR A 104 1.79 1.99 16.72
C THR A 104 1.90 1.26 18.05
N THR A 105 1.24 0.11 18.17
CA THR A 105 1.52 -0.82 19.26
C THR A 105 2.87 -1.50 19.08
N ASP A 106 3.38 -2.17 20.12
CA ASP A 106 4.65 -2.91 20.09
C ASP A 106 4.63 -4.08 19.08
N ASP A 107 3.46 -4.65 18.81
CA ASP A 107 3.24 -5.68 17.80
C ASP A 107 3.03 -5.11 16.39
N GLY A 108 3.06 -3.78 16.23
CA GLY A 108 3.01 -3.11 14.93
C GLY A 108 1.61 -2.85 14.38
N ALA A 109 0.57 -2.90 15.21
CA ALA A 109 -0.75 -2.43 14.79
C ALA A 109 -0.80 -0.90 14.79
N LEU A 110 -1.50 -0.31 13.82
CA LEU A 110 -1.73 1.13 13.81
C LEU A 110 -2.94 1.47 14.69
N ILE A 111 -2.76 2.43 15.60
CA ILE A 111 -3.81 2.97 16.43
C ILE A 111 -4.33 4.26 15.81
N GLY A 112 -5.62 4.27 15.48
CA GLY A 112 -6.39 5.44 15.08
C GLY A 112 -7.40 5.86 16.16
N LEU A 113 -7.75 7.13 16.14
CA LEU A 113 -8.72 7.76 17.04
C LEU A 113 -9.80 8.44 16.22
N ASN A 114 -11.07 8.11 16.48
CA ASN A 114 -12.18 8.90 15.97
C ASN A 114 -12.47 10.06 16.93
N LEU A 115 -12.06 11.27 16.58
CA LEU A 115 -12.22 12.44 17.44
C LEU A 115 -13.71 12.77 17.73
N ALA A 116 -14.63 12.42 16.83
CA ALA A 116 -16.07 12.59 17.04
C ALA A 116 -16.59 11.79 18.24
N ALA A 117 -15.97 10.63 18.51
CA ALA A 117 -16.41 9.72 19.56
C ALA A 117 -16.06 10.22 20.97
N PHE A 118 -15.01 11.02 21.08
CA PHE A 118 -14.53 11.54 22.35
C PHE A 118 -15.10 12.92 22.67
N GLN A 119 -15.40 13.73 21.65
CA GLN A 119 -15.85 15.14 21.70
C GLN A 119 -14.87 16.11 22.38
N ARG A 120 -14.27 15.71 23.49
CA ARG A 120 -13.37 16.51 24.32
C ARG A 120 -12.19 15.66 24.75
N ILE A 121 -11.01 16.00 24.28
CA ILE A 121 -9.78 15.27 24.57
C ILE A 121 -8.77 16.23 25.17
N ARG A 122 -8.23 15.84 26.32
CA ARG A 122 -7.05 16.50 26.89
C ARG A 122 -5.80 15.78 26.44
N ILE A 123 -4.78 16.53 26.03
CA ILE A 123 -3.46 16.03 25.69
C ILE A 123 -2.44 16.66 26.63
N ASP A 124 -1.70 15.83 27.35
CA ASP A 124 -0.64 16.23 28.26
C ASP A 124 0.71 15.68 27.78
N GLY A 125 1.79 16.39 28.06
CA GLY A 125 3.13 16.00 27.62
C GLY A 125 4.04 17.18 27.31
N GLU A 126 5.20 16.88 26.72
CA GLU A 126 6.11 17.91 26.24
C GLU A 126 5.46 18.71 25.08
N ALA A 127 5.59 20.04 25.12
CA ALA A 127 4.98 20.94 24.13
C ALA A 127 5.40 20.59 22.70
N ASN A 128 6.69 20.27 22.47
CA ASN A 128 7.18 19.91 21.14
C ASN A 128 6.55 18.61 20.61
N VAL A 129 6.39 17.61 21.46
CA VAL A 129 5.83 16.30 21.10
C VAL A 129 4.34 16.42 20.81
N THR A 130 3.61 17.08 21.70
CA THR A 130 2.16 17.27 21.58
C THR A 130 1.80 18.18 20.40
N THR A 131 2.52 19.28 20.17
CA THR A 131 2.30 20.15 19.00
C THR A 131 2.65 19.46 17.69
N ALA A 132 3.70 18.63 17.64
CA ALA A 132 4.05 17.86 16.45
C ALA A 132 2.98 16.80 16.10
N LEU A 133 2.48 16.08 17.12
CA LEU A 133 1.38 15.13 16.94
C LEU A 133 0.12 15.83 16.41
N ILE A 134 -0.22 16.98 16.97
CA ILE A 134 -1.44 17.69 16.61
C ILE A 134 -1.33 18.40 15.26
N SER A 135 -0.17 18.95 14.92
CA SER A 135 0.08 19.49 13.58
C SER A 135 -0.12 18.42 12.50
N ARG A 136 0.32 17.18 12.79
CA ARG A 136 0.04 16.03 11.91
C ARG A 136 -1.45 15.75 11.81
N TRP A 137 -2.18 15.72 12.92
CA TRP A 137 -3.63 15.51 12.89
C TRP A 137 -4.38 16.58 12.09
N VAL A 138 -3.95 17.84 12.17
CA VAL A 138 -4.52 18.91 11.33
C VAL A 138 -4.34 18.56 9.84
N LEU A 139 -3.13 18.16 9.43
CA LEU A 139 -2.87 17.74 8.05
C LEU A 139 -3.70 16.50 7.65
N GLU A 140 -3.80 15.49 8.52
CA GLU A 140 -4.56 14.27 8.27
C GLU A 140 -6.06 14.54 8.12
N LEU A 141 -6.62 15.40 8.97
CA LEU A 141 -8.02 15.79 8.86
C LEU A 141 -8.28 16.55 7.55
N LEU A 142 -7.38 17.44 7.15
CA LEU A 142 -7.52 18.17 5.90
C LEU A 142 -7.46 17.27 4.66
N THR A 143 -6.69 16.18 4.70
CA THR A 143 -6.58 15.23 3.58
C THR A 143 -7.72 14.24 3.54
N THR A 144 -8.22 13.79 4.69
CA THR A 144 -9.27 12.76 4.77
C THR A 144 -10.69 13.33 4.71
N HIS A 145 -10.89 14.61 5.06
CA HIS A 145 -12.20 15.25 5.14
C HIS A 145 -12.22 16.58 4.38
N PRO A 146 -12.57 16.59 3.08
CA PRO A 146 -12.42 17.77 2.21
C PRO A 146 -13.20 19.01 2.71
N ASP A 147 -14.31 18.81 3.40
CA ASP A 147 -15.17 19.91 3.89
C ASP A 147 -14.88 20.33 5.34
N ILE A 148 -13.92 19.69 6.02
CA ILE A 148 -13.66 19.98 7.43
C ILE A 148 -13.14 21.41 7.63
N THR A 149 -13.61 22.02 8.71
CA THR A 149 -13.09 23.27 9.26
C THR A 149 -12.45 23.05 10.63
N ILE A 150 -11.25 23.59 10.80
CA ILE A 150 -10.40 23.41 11.99
C ILE A 150 -10.03 24.80 12.52
N GLY A 151 -10.33 25.05 13.78
CA GLY A 151 -9.84 26.22 14.51
C GLY A 151 -8.62 25.83 15.33
N VAL A 152 -7.51 26.54 15.20
CA VAL A 152 -6.27 26.23 15.91
C VAL A 152 -5.56 27.50 16.39
N THR A 153 -4.96 27.43 17.57
CA THR A 153 -4.13 28.51 18.11
C THR A 153 -2.74 28.53 17.46
N SER A 154 -2.12 29.71 17.39
CA SER A 154 -0.88 29.93 16.64
C SER A 154 0.36 29.24 17.20
N ASP A 155 0.32 28.82 18.47
CA ASP A 155 1.39 28.08 19.14
C ASP A 155 1.43 26.59 18.73
N VAL A 156 0.33 26.07 18.19
CA VAL A 156 0.26 24.68 17.68
C VAL A 156 0.52 24.63 16.18
N TRP A 157 -0.13 25.51 15.41
CA TRP A 157 -0.08 25.47 13.95
C TRP A 157 0.78 26.59 13.39
N ARG A 158 1.88 26.21 12.73
CA ARG A 158 2.78 27.15 12.05
C ARG A 158 2.49 27.34 10.55
N GLY A 159 1.55 26.56 10.00
CA GLY A 159 1.19 26.66 8.59
C GLY A 159 0.26 27.84 8.29
N PRO A 160 -0.10 28.04 7.02
CA PRO A 160 -0.97 29.11 6.61
C PRO A 160 -2.38 28.92 7.19
N PHE A 161 -3.03 30.03 7.53
CA PHE A 161 -4.47 30.03 7.78
C PHE A 161 -5.22 30.12 6.46
N THR A 162 -6.25 29.29 6.31
CA THR A 162 -7.05 29.15 5.09
C THR A 162 -8.54 29.29 5.43
N THR A 163 -9.42 29.08 4.45
CA THR A 163 -10.86 28.97 4.70
C THR A 163 -11.21 27.79 5.61
N ARG A 164 -10.37 26.75 5.59
CA ARG A 164 -10.53 25.50 6.36
C ARG A 164 -9.72 25.48 7.65
N VAL A 165 -8.55 26.12 7.71
CA VAL A 165 -7.76 26.26 8.94
C VAL A 165 -7.82 27.69 9.44
N ARG A 166 -8.54 27.93 10.54
CA ARG A 166 -8.85 29.27 11.03
C ARG A 166 -8.10 29.57 12.34
N PRO A 167 -7.60 30.81 12.52
CA PRO A 167 -6.92 31.18 13.75
C PRO A 167 -7.91 31.28 14.92
N VAL A 168 -7.46 30.83 16.09
CA VAL A 168 -8.20 30.93 17.36
C VAL A 168 -7.45 31.86 18.29
N ALA A 169 -8.18 32.82 18.87
CA ALA A 169 -7.66 33.71 19.91
C ALA A 169 -8.79 34.12 20.86
N VAL A 170 -8.43 34.68 22.01
CA VAL A 170 -9.41 35.26 22.95
C VAL A 170 -10.21 36.35 22.24
N GLY A 171 -11.53 36.28 22.35
CA GLY A 171 -12.45 37.19 21.65
C GLY A 171 -12.67 36.88 20.16
N ARG A 172 -11.97 35.88 19.59
CA ARG A 172 -12.14 35.44 18.20
C ARG A 172 -12.12 33.92 18.13
N VAL A 173 -13.27 33.31 18.42
CA VAL A 173 -13.48 31.86 18.31
C VAL A 173 -14.34 31.58 17.08
N PRO A 174 -13.78 30.99 16.00
CA PRO A 174 -14.53 30.69 14.79
C PRO A 174 -15.49 29.52 15.02
N GLN A 175 -16.58 29.50 14.25
CA GLN A 175 -17.44 28.33 14.11
C GLN A 175 -16.73 27.32 13.20
N VAL A 176 -16.31 26.20 13.79
CA VAL A 176 -15.51 25.15 13.15
C VAL A 176 -15.91 23.78 13.69
N ASP A 177 -15.61 22.72 12.95
CA ASP A 177 -15.93 21.35 13.36
C ASP A 177 -15.03 20.89 14.51
N VAL A 178 -13.73 21.18 14.40
CA VAL A 178 -12.68 20.82 15.37
C VAL A 178 -12.00 22.07 15.90
N LEU A 179 -11.97 22.25 17.22
CA LEU A 179 -11.25 23.33 17.88
C LEU A 179 -10.03 22.79 18.64
N ILE A 180 -8.87 23.40 18.46
CA ILE A 180 -7.60 22.99 19.05
C ILE A 180 -7.00 24.16 19.83
N CYS A 181 -6.80 23.96 21.13
CA CYS A 181 -6.23 24.93 22.05
C CYS A 181 -4.83 24.49 22.48
N GLY A 182 -3.82 25.28 22.14
CA GLY A 182 -2.42 24.98 22.43
C GLY A 182 -1.97 25.17 23.88
N PRO A 183 -0.74 24.76 24.20
CA PRO A 183 -0.19 24.82 25.55
C PRO A 183 0.08 26.25 26.05
N ASP A 184 0.29 27.24 25.17
CA ASP A 184 0.76 28.58 25.57
C ASP A 184 -0.37 29.48 26.12
N LEU A 185 -1.64 29.07 26.00
CA LEU A 185 -2.76 29.81 26.57
C LEU A 185 -2.79 29.73 28.09
N THR A 186 -3.04 30.89 28.73
CA THR A 186 -3.35 30.94 30.16
C THR A 186 -4.68 30.24 30.46
N TYR A 187 -4.89 29.81 31.71
CA TYR A 187 -6.17 29.20 32.12
C TYR A 187 -7.37 30.10 31.81
N THR A 188 -7.26 31.40 32.06
CA THR A 188 -8.34 32.37 31.81
C THR A 188 -8.67 32.48 30.32
N ASP A 189 -7.64 32.61 29.47
CA ASP A 189 -7.80 32.71 28.02
C ASP A 189 -8.45 31.44 27.46
N ARG A 190 -7.97 30.29 27.94
CA ARG A 190 -8.49 28.97 27.57
C ARG A 190 -9.95 28.81 27.98
N ALA A 191 -10.30 29.13 29.22
CA ALA A 191 -11.68 29.07 29.71
C ALA A 191 -12.61 29.97 28.89
N GLN A 192 -12.15 31.17 28.52
CA GLN A 192 -12.93 32.07 27.66
C GLN A 192 -13.11 31.50 26.25
N ILE A 193 -12.06 30.94 25.63
CA ILE A 193 -12.16 30.29 24.31
C ILE A 193 -13.14 29.11 24.37
N VAL A 194 -12.97 28.22 25.36
CA VAL A 194 -13.82 27.04 25.58
C VAL A 194 -15.28 27.44 25.79
N SER A 195 -15.55 28.49 26.57
CA SER A 195 -16.92 28.96 26.84
C SER A 195 -17.63 29.53 25.61
N ASN A 196 -16.86 30.07 24.65
CA ASN A 196 -17.39 30.67 23.42
C ASN A 196 -17.34 29.72 22.22
N ALA A 197 -16.77 28.53 22.40
CA ALA A 197 -16.68 27.51 21.38
C ALA A 197 -18.03 26.82 21.16
N ALA A 198 -18.43 26.69 19.90
CA ALA A 198 -19.58 25.88 19.49
C ALA A 198 -19.18 24.57 18.80
N SER A 199 -17.88 24.34 18.64
CA SER A 199 -17.33 23.13 18.03
C SER A 199 -17.72 21.90 18.82
N ARG A 200 -18.14 20.84 18.12
CA ARG A 200 -18.48 19.55 18.74
C ARG A 200 -17.25 18.81 19.23
N ILE A 201 -16.10 19.06 18.60
CA ILE A 201 -14.83 18.41 18.91
C ILE A 201 -13.86 19.47 19.42
N MET A 202 -13.28 19.21 20.58
CA MET A 202 -12.33 20.10 21.23
C MET A 202 -11.12 19.33 21.75
N VAL A 203 -9.94 19.78 21.36
CA VAL A 203 -8.66 19.20 21.73
C VAL A 203 -7.85 20.24 22.50
N ASP A 204 -7.42 19.90 23.70
CA ASP A 204 -6.80 20.84 24.62
C ASP A 204 -5.44 20.32 25.11
N LEU A 205 -4.39 21.08 24.81
CA LEU A 205 -3.01 20.78 25.17
C LEU A 205 -2.59 21.49 26.48
N GLY A 206 -3.54 22.08 27.20
CA GLY A 206 -3.32 22.78 28.46
C GLY A 206 -2.96 21.86 29.62
N LYS A 207 -2.04 22.34 30.47
CA LYS A 207 -1.73 21.69 31.77
C LYS A 207 -2.82 21.88 32.81
N ASP A 208 -3.60 22.94 32.68
CA ASP A 208 -4.74 23.26 33.55
C ASP A 208 -6.03 22.91 32.80
N ALA A 209 -6.80 21.94 33.33
CA ALA A 209 -8.01 21.46 32.68
C ALA A 209 -9.07 22.58 32.63
N ALA A 210 -9.22 23.24 31.49
CA ALA A 210 -10.40 24.07 31.20
C ALA A 210 -11.57 23.24 30.66
N ILE A 211 -11.28 22.01 30.23
CA ILE A 211 -12.27 21.08 29.70
C ILE A 211 -12.41 19.90 30.66
N ASP A 212 -13.65 19.59 31.04
CA ASP A 212 -13.99 18.33 31.69
C ASP A 212 -13.97 17.22 30.63
N THR A 213 -12.99 16.31 30.71
CA THR A 213 -12.76 15.24 29.74
C THR A 213 -12.70 13.89 30.43
N LYS A 214 -13.46 12.92 29.94
CA LYS A 214 -13.31 11.53 30.37
C LYS A 214 -12.02 10.89 29.85
N TRP A 215 -11.48 11.38 28.72
CA TRP A 215 -10.34 10.80 28.03
C TRP A 215 -9.13 11.74 28.01
N THR A 216 -7.99 11.20 28.43
CA THR A 216 -6.70 11.91 28.44
C THR A 216 -5.69 11.14 27.62
N ILE A 217 -4.93 11.87 26.81
CA ILE A 217 -3.76 11.38 26.09
C ILE A 217 -2.52 11.93 26.78
N THR A 218 -1.58 11.07 27.10
CA THR A 218 -0.29 11.45 27.67
C THR A 218 0.82 11.12 26.67
N CYS A 219 1.63 12.12 26.35
CA CYS A 219 2.77 12.02 25.45
C CYS A 219 4.06 12.17 26.27
N GLY A 220 4.77 11.06 26.46
CA GLY A 220 6.03 10.98 27.17
C GLY A 220 7.26 11.19 26.29
N PRO A 221 8.47 11.13 26.88
CA PRO A 221 9.72 11.12 26.12
C PRO A 221 9.80 9.91 25.19
N ASP A 222 10.73 9.95 24.22
CA ASP A 222 11.00 8.85 23.29
C ASP A 222 9.79 8.38 22.48
N ARG A 223 8.87 9.31 22.15
CA ARG A 223 7.63 9.03 21.42
C ARG A 223 6.69 8.09 22.17
N PHE A 224 6.79 7.95 23.48
CA PHE A 224 5.80 7.17 24.22
C PHE A 224 4.45 7.90 24.25
N GLY A 225 3.38 7.20 23.92
CA GLY A 225 2.01 7.70 23.94
C GLY A 225 1.10 6.78 24.75
N GLN A 226 0.19 7.37 25.53
CA GLN A 226 -0.79 6.61 26.30
C GLN A 226 -2.17 7.27 26.19
N ILE A 227 -3.22 6.47 25.97
CA ILE A 227 -4.60 6.92 25.97
C ILE A 227 -5.32 6.24 27.14
N SER A 228 -6.00 7.03 27.96
CA SER A 228 -6.69 6.55 29.17
C SER A 228 -8.04 7.24 29.33
N ASN A 229 -9.00 6.52 29.90
CA ASN A 229 -10.26 7.09 30.39
C ASN A 229 -10.40 7.01 31.93
N GLY A 230 -9.32 6.65 32.62
CA GLY A 230 -9.29 6.47 34.07
C GLY A 230 -9.96 5.19 34.62
N VAL A 231 -10.68 4.43 33.78
CA VAL A 231 -11.46 3.25 34.19
C VAL A 231 -10.94 1.96 33.55
N THR A 232 -10.66 1.99 32.24
CA THR A 232 -10.12 0.86 31.49
C THR A 232 -8.60 0.87 31.51
N ARG A 233 -7.99 -0.30 31.27
CA ARG A 233 -6.54 -0.39 31.09
C ARG A 233 -6.12 0.61 30.00
N PRO A 234 -5.13 1.48 30.28
CA PRO A 234 -4.68 2.44 29.31
C PRO A 234 -4.04 1.75 28.11
N MET A 235 -4.28 2.29 26.93
CA MET A 235 -3.67 1.82 25.69
C MET A 235 -2.36 2.57 25.48
N THR A 236 -1.27 1.85 25.21
CA THR A 236 0.05 2.43 24.95
C THR A 236 0.42 2.32 23.48
N ALA A 237 1.16 3.30 22.99
CA ALA A 237 1.62 3.37 21.61
C ALA A 237 2.98 4.05 21.51
N THR A 238 3.73 3.71 20.48
CA THR A 238 4.81 4.54 19.95
C THR A 238 4.20 5.59 19.03
N LEU A 239 4.28 6.87 19.40
CA LEU A 239 3.72 7.99 18.67
C LEU A 239 4.36 8.14 17.29
N ILE A 240 3.51 8.41 16.31
CA ILE A 240 3.94 8.75 14.96
C ILE A 240 4.01 10.27 14.85
N LEU A 241 5.23 10.79 14.90
CA LEU A 241 5.51 12.23 14.89
C LEU A 241 6.23 12.62 13.60
N PRO A 242 5.77 13.66 12.88
CA PRO A 242 6.50 14.20 11.75
C PRO A 242 7.75 14.96 12.24
N SER A 243 8.78 15.03 11.40
CA SER A 243 9.86 16.00 11.64
C SER A 243 9.34 17.43 11.40
N PRO A 244 9.90 18.46 12.05
CA PRO A 244 9.51 19.85 11.82
C PRO A 244 9.58 20.24 10.33
N ALA A 245 10.61 19.80 9.61
CA ALA A 245 10.77 20.04 8.18
C ALA A 245 9.70 19.37 7.31
N VAL A 246 9.11 18.25 7.75
CA VAL A 246 7.95 17.64 7.07
C VAL A 246 6.71 18.49 7.28
N VAL A 247 6.46 18.95 8.50
CA VAL A 247 5.32 19.82 8.80
C VAL A 247 5.39 21.13 8.00
N GLU A 248 6.55 21.77 7.94
CA GLU A 248 6.76 23.00 7.16
C GLU A 248 6.50 22.78 5.67
N ARG A 249 7.07 21.74 5.06
CA ARG A 249 6.81 21.41 3.64
C ARG A 249 5.34 21.12 3.36
N CYS A 250 4.68 20.35 4.22
CA CYS A 250 3.26 20.07 4.07
C CYS A 250 2.40 21.33 4.24
N ALA A 251 2.79 22.24 5.12
CA ALA A 251 2.11 23.51 5.31
C ALA A 251 2.24 24.42 4.07
N ASP A 252 3.42 24.50 3.46
CA ASP A 252 3.63 25.29 2.24
C ASP A 252 2.78 24.78 1.06
N LEU A 253 2.60 23.45 0.95
CA LEU A 253 1.72 22.84 -0.06
C LEU A 253 0.24 23.23 0.08
N LEU A 254 -0.20 23.67 1.27
CA LEU A 254 -1.59 24.14 1.47
C LEU A 254 -1.85 25.51 0.81
N THR A 255 -0.79 26.24 0.46
CA THR A 255 -0.88 27.53 -0.26
C THR A 255 -0.66 27.43 -1.77
N ASP A 256 0.03 26.38 -2.25
CA ASP A 256 0.41 26.20 -3.66
C ASP A 256 -0.62 25.40 -4.49
N GLN A 257 -1.91 25.56 -4.21
CA GLN A 257 -2.96 25.06 -5.10
C GLN A 257 -3.18 26.08 -6.23
N PRO A 258 -3.04 25.71 -7.52
CA PRO A 258 -3.40 26.61 -8.60
C PRO A 258 -4.89 26.95 -8.46
N ILE A 259 -5.19 28.24 -8.39
CA ILE A 259 -6.56 28.75 -8.42
C ILE A 259 -7.16 28.29 -9.74
N VAL A 260 -7.98 27.24 -9.71
CA VAL A 260 -8.95 26.99 -10.79
C VAL A 260 -9.93 28.13 -10.69
N SER A 261 -9.64 29.21 -11.44
CA SER A 261 -10.61 30.27 -11.62
C SER A 261 -11.84 29.63 -12.22
N PRO A 262 -13.03 29.74 -11.60
CA PRO A 262 -14.24 29.30 -12.27
C PRO A 262 -14.29 30.06 -13.59
N ALA A 263 -14.32 29.34 -14.70
CA ALA A 263 -14.49 29.93 -16.01
C ALA A 263 -15.69 30.88 -15.93
N PRO A 264 -15.57 32.14 -16.42
CA PRO A 264 -16.69 33.06 -16.39
C PRO A 264 -17.87 32.40 -17.09
N LEU A 265 -19.00 32.30 -16.38
CA LEU A 265 -20.28 31.95 -16.99
C LEU A 265 -20.52 32.98 -18.10
N GLU A 266 -20.35 32.57 -19.35
CA GLU A 266 -20.79 33.37 -20.48
C GLU A 266 -22.30 33.59 -20.33
N PRO A 267 -22.78 34.84 -20.44
CA PRO A 267 -24.21 35.11 -20.35
C PRO A 267 -24.91 34.43 -21.52
N ALA A 268 -26.00 33.73 -21.21
CA ALA A 268 -26.89 33.13 -22.17
C ALA A 268 -27.32 34.19 -23.20
N ALA A 269 -26.78 34.09 -24.42
CA ALA A 269 -27.22 34.86 -25.55
C ALA A 269 -28.52 34.24 -26.07
N GLU A 270 -29.58 35.04 -25.98
CA GLU A 270 -30.91 34.74 -26.47
C GLU A 270 -30.89 34.34 -27.95
N ALA A 271 -31.75 33.37 -28.27
CA ALA A 271 -31.97 32.82 -29.59
C ALA A 271 -32.32 33.91 -30.61
N PHE A 272 -31.61 33.89 -31.75
CA PHE A 272 -32.15 34.36 -33.01
C PHE A 272 -32.04 33.23 -34.04
N GLU A 273 -33.21 32.80 -34.51
CA GLU A 273 -33.40 31.95 -35.67
C GLU A 273 -32.82 32.62 -36.92
N GLU A 274 -31.94 31.93 -37.64
CA GLU A 274 -31.83 32.09 -39.08
C GLU A 274 -31.74 30.72 -39.75
N MET A 275 -32.53 30.59 -40.80
CA MET A 275 -33.02 29.35 -41.37
C MET A 275 -32.21 28.96 -42.62
N GLN A 276 -31.64 27.74 -42.58
CA GLN A 276 -31.36 26.81 -43.71
C GLN A 276 -30.23 27.13 -44.72
N PRO A 277 -29.74 26.14 -45.52
CA PRO A 277 -30.21 24.74 -45.67
C PRO A 277 -29.14 23.65 -45.55
N ALA A 278 -29.64 22.41 -45.55
CA ALA A 278 -28.93 21.14 -45.60
C ALA A 278 -27.88 21.05 -46.73
N GLY A 279 -26.70 20.54 -46.39
CA GLY A 279 -25.68 20.07 -47.31
C GLY A 279 -25.18 18.69 -46.87
N GLU A 280 -25.41 17.73 -47.75
CA GLU A 280 -24.91 16.35 -47.86
C GLU A 280 -23.73 15.91 -46.99
N PHE A 281 -23.93 14.72 -46.41
CA PHE A 281 -22.89 13.79 -46.01
C PHE A 281 -21.89 13.56 -47.14
N ASP A 282 -20.60 13.67 -46.84
CA ASP A 282 -19.56 12.94 -47.57
C ASP A 282 -18.63 12.24 -46.56
N ASP A 283 -18.73 10.91 -46.55
CA ASP A 283 -17.81 9.99 -45.91
C ASP A 283 -16.55 9.92 -46.76
N THR A 284 -15.46 10.57 -46.32
CA THR A 284 -14.13 10.24 -46.83
C THR A 284 -13.09 10.20 -45.70
N ASP A 285 -12.72 8.96 -45.36
CA ASP A 285 -11.37 8.49 -45.09
C ASP A 285 -10.33 9.55 -44.65
N THR A 286 -10.02 9.60 -43.36
CA THR A 286 -8.77 10.20 -42.89
C THR A 286 -8.28 9.46 -41.65
N ASP A 287 -7.48 8.43 -41.88
CA ASP A 287 -6.57 7.81 -40.92
C ASP A 287 -5.44 8.81 -40.58
N PRO A 288 -5.32 9.34 -39.33
CA PRO A 288 -4.16 10.14 -38.98
C PRO A 288 -3.01 9.20 -38.58
N ARG A 289 -2.17 8.90 -39.57
CA ARG A 289 -0.84 8.30 -39.37
C ARG A 289 -0.06 9.08 -38.31
N LEU A 290 0.39 8.36 -37.28
CA LEU A 290 1.34 8.87 -36.28
C LEU A 290 2.66 9.29 -36.95
N PRO A 291 3.27 10.41 -36.58
CA PRO A 291 4.58 10.80 -37.11
C PRO A 291 5.67 9.82 -36.64
N VAL A 292 6.38 9.25 -37.62
CA VAL A 292 7.63 8.52 -37.41
C VAL A 292 8.68 9.50 -36.90
N TRP A 293 9.18 9.27 -35.69
CA TRP A 293 10.27 10.05 -35.13
C TRP A 293 11.61 9.56 -35.70
N THR A 294 12.29 10.40 -36.46
CA THR A 294 13.71 10.28 -36.79
C THR A 294 14.56 11.08 -35.79
N PRO A 295 15.58 10.47 -35.15
CA PRO A 295 16.45 11.19 -34.24
C PRO A 295 17.43 12.11 -34.99
N PRO A 296 17.74 13.31 -34.45
CA PRO A 296 18.81 14.16 -34.99
C PRO A 296 20.22 13.60 -34.64
N PRO A 297 21.26 13.93 -35.42
CA PRO A 297 22.60 13.37 -35.23
C PRO A 297 23.22 13.81 -33.90
N THR A 298 23.83 12.83 -33.26
CA THR A 298 24.46 12.86 -31.94
C THR A 298 25.68 13.80 -31.92
N ALA A 299 25.65 14.81 -31.05
CA ALA A 299 26.87 15.45 -30.55
C ALA A 299 27.32 14.68 -29.30
N ALA A 300 28.57 14.23 -29.32
CA ALA A 300 29.18 13.42 -28.27
C ALA A 300 29.08 14.08 -26.89
N SER A 301 28.64 13.30 -25.90
CA SER A 301 28.79 13.61 -24.48
C SER A 301 29.11 12.27 -23.81
N GLU A 302 30.35 12.14 -23.36
CA GLU A 302 30.86 11.02 -22.58
C GLU A 302 30.19 11.01 -21.20
N ASP A 303 29.19 10.15 -21.00
CA ASP A 303 28.94 9.45 -19.73
C ASP A 303 27.91 8.33 -19.97
N SER A 304 28.40 7.20 -20.47
CA SER A 304 27.60 5.98 -20.64
C SER A 304 28.26 4.86 -19.84
N ALA A 305 27.89 4.77 -18.56
CA ALA A 305 28.07 3.54 -17.79
C ALA A 305 27.12 2.49 -18.40
N GLU A 306 27.70 1.44 -18.97
CA GLU A 306 26.94 0.32 -19.52
C GLU A 306 26.07 -0.34 -18.44
N PRO A 307 24.86 -0.83 -18.80
CA PRO A 307 24.05 -1.62 -17.88
C PRO A 307 24.73 -2.95 -17.56
N ILE A 308 25.05 -3.15 -16.28
CA ILE A 308 25.60 -4.39 -15.75
C ILE A 308 24.58 -5.53 -15.92
N ASP A 309 24.98 -6.61 -16.59
CA ASP A 309 24.18 -7.82 -16.72
C ASP A 309 24.30 -8.71 -15.47
N PHE A 310 23.23 -8.76 -14.68
CA PHE A 310 23.13 -9.52 -13.43
C PHE A 310 22.98 -11.04 -13.63
N PHE A 311 22.91 -11.55 -14.86
CA PHE A 311 22.60 -12.96 -15.16
C PHE A 311 23.74 -13.76 -15.81
N ALA A 312 24.95 -13.20 -15.93
CA ALA A 312 26.09 -13.94 -16.46
C ALA A 312 26.56 -15.06 -15.51
N GLY A 313 26.36 -16.32 -15.90
CA GLY A 313 26.91 -17.50 -15.22
C GLY A 313 28.42 -17.69 -15.47
N PRO A 314 29.12 -18.56 -14.71
CA PRO A 314 30.57 -18.69 -14.79
C PRO A 314 31.01 -19.68 -15.87
N GLY A 315 31.95 -19.26 -16.72
CA GLY A 315 32.74 -20.10 -17.64
C GLY A 315 32.52 -19.72 -19.11
N THR A 316 33.53 -19.41 -19.91
CA THR A 316 34.84 -20.06 -20.00
C THR A 316 35.86 -19.07 -20.57
N ALA A 317 37.02 -18.95 -19.94
CA ALA A 317 38.17 -18.27 -20.53
C ALA A 317 38.68 -19.10 -21.72
N ALA A 318 38.68 -18.51 -22.91
CA ALA A 318 39.43 -19.01 -24.06
C ALA A 318 39.94 -17.82 -24.87
N GLU A 319 41.25 -17.63 -24.76
CA GLU A 319 42.20 -17.18 -25.79
C GLU A 319 41.75 -16.02 -26.71
N ILE A 320 42.30 -14.84 -26.40
CA ILE A 320 42.49 -13.77 -27.38
C ILE A 320 43.67 -14.21 -28.25
N ASP A 321 43.37 -14.61 -29.49
CA ASP A 321 44.33 -14.55 -30.59
C ASP A 321 43.80 -13.58 -31.65
N ASP A 322 44.74 -12.81 -32.17
CA ASP A 322 44.57 -11.59 -32.96
C ASP A 322 44.51 -11.97 -34.45
N GLU A 323 43.39 -11.74 -35.15
CA GLU A 323 43.48 -11.55 -36.60
C GLU A 323 42.31 -10.72 -37.19
N THR A 324 42.71 -9.59 -37.74
CA THR A 324 41.99 -8.69 -38.64
C THR A 324 41.34 -9.39 -39.83
N ALA A 325 40.03 -9.16 -40.08
CA ALA A 325 39.47 -9.15 -41.43
C ALA A 325 38.08 -8.49 -41.52
N SER A 326 38.08 -7.27 -42.03
CA SER A 326 37.09 -6.61 -42.90
C SER A 326 35.87 -7.43 -43.34
N TRP A 327 34.66 -6.97 -43.01
CA TRP A 327 33.41 -7.33 -43.71
C TRP A 327 33.12 -6.32 -44.81
N PRO A 328 32.89 -6.71 -46.08
CA PRO A 328 32.20 -5.88 -47.04
C PRO A 328 30.69 -6.18 -47.08
N ALA A 329 29.99 -5.17 -47.57
CA ALA A 329 28.55 -5.01 -47.70
C ALA A 329 27.87 -5.96 -48.72
N GLU A 330 26.55 -6.06 -48.54
CA GLU A 330 25.47 -6.10 -49.55
C GLU A 330 25.55 -7.13 -50.71
N ASP A 331 24.52 -7.99 -50.82
CA ASP A 331 23.52 -7.90 -51.91
C ASP A 331 22.54 -9.10 -51.92
N ASP A 332 21.26 -8.71 -52.02
CA ASP A 332 20.17 -9.22 -52.87
C ASP A 332 19.64 -10.67 -52.90
N ASP A 333 18.30 -10.69 -52.80
CA ASP A 333 17.30 -11.48 -53.53
C ASP A 333 17.27 -13.02 -53.41
N PHE A 334 16.09 -13.58 -53.09
CA PHE A 334 15.27 -14.28 -54.09
C PHE A 334 13.86 -14.62 -53.57
N ALA A 335 12.93 -14.56 -54.52
CA ALA A 335 11.49 -14.56 -54.40
C ALA A 335 10.81 -15.94 -54.22
N ALA A 336 9.49 -15.86 -54.09
CA ALA A 336 8.49 -16.89 -53.85
C ALA A 336 8.24 -17.92 -54.98
N ALA A 337 7.44 -18.95 -54.61
CA ALA A 337 6.78 -20.05 -55.35
C ALA A 337 7.34 -21.42 -54.91
N ASP A 338 6.60 -22.50 -54.70
CA ASP A 338 5.23 -22.88 -55.05
C ASP A 338 4.84 -24.11 -54.19
N LEU A 339 3.55 -24.33 -53.93
CA LEU A 339 3.00 -25.58 -53.39
C LEU A 339 2.83 -26.61 -54.52
N PRO A 340 2.78 -27.92 -54.20
CA PRO A 340 1.51 -28.60 -54.46
C PRO A 340 1.08 -29.63 -53.39
N ASP A 341 -0.20 -29.50 -53.08
CA ASP A 341 -1.29 -30.49 -52.91
C ASP A 341 -0.99 -31.99 -52.74
N GLY A 342 -1.76 -32.62 -51.83
CA GLY A 342 -1.89 -34.08 -51.75
C GLY A 342 -2.51 -34.65 -50.48
N GLY A 343 -3.85 -34.69 -50.38
CA GLY A 343 -4.55 -35.88 -49.84
C GLY A 343 -5.35 -35.78 -48.53
N ALA A 344 -6.67 -35.63 -48.69
CA ALA A 344 -7.81 -35.95 -47.79
C ALA A 344 -7.74 -37.38 -47.17
N ALA A 345 -8.39 -37.84 -46.09
CA ALA A 345 -9.48 -37.47 -45.15
C ALA A 345 -9.55 -38.61 -44.07
N PRO A 346 -10.56 -38.80 -43.16
CA PRO A 346 -11.50 -37.89 -42.48
C PRO A 346 -11.55 -38.08 -40.93
N LEU A 347 -12.23 -37.15 -40.27
CA LEU A 347 -12.77 -37.23 -38.89
C LEU A 347 -14.00 -38.14 -38.80
N PRO A 348 -14.37 -38.65 -37.60
CA PRO A 348 -15.76 -38.99 -37.29
C PRO A 348 -16.38 -38.02 -36.27
N VAL A 349 -17.63 -37.65 -36.56
CA VAL A 349 -18.60 -36.84 -35.78
C VAL A 349 -19.59 -37.78 -35.03
N PRO A 350 -20.41 -37.26 -34.09
CA PRO A 350 -20.93 -37.98 -32.92
C PRO A 350 -22.32 -38.61 -33.15
N VAL A 351 -22.78 -39.38 -32.16
CA VAL A 351 -24.17 -39.86 -32.04
C VAL A 351 -24.75 -39.56 -30.67
N ASP A 352 -26.03 -39.23 -30.72
CA ASP A 352 -26.88 -38.57 -29.74
C ASP A 352 -27.82 -39.57 -29.03
N ALA A 353 -28.43 -39.08 -27.95
CA ALA A 353 -29.77 -39.38 -27.42
C ALA A 353 -30.01 -40.39 -26.27
N THR A 354 -30.73 -39.85 -25.27
CA THR A 354 -31.92 -40.34 -24.55
C THR A 354 -31.85 -40.81 -23.08
N ALA A 355 -32.94 -40.50 -22.37
CA ALA A 355 -33.13 -40.30 -20.92
C ALA A 355 -33.83 -41.47 -20.16
N ALA A 356 -33.60 -41.53 -18.83
CA ALA A 356 -34.38 -41.98 -17.62
C ALA A 356 -35.55 -43.02 -17.71
N PRO A 357 -35.93 -43.82 -16.65
CA PRO A 357 -36.01 -43.45 -15.22
C PRO A 357 -35.82 -44.55 -14.12
N ASP A 358 -35.92 -44.10 -12.84
CA ASP A 358 -36.27 -44.71 -11.54
C ASP A 358 -36.38 -46.23 -11.31
N VAL A 359 -35.76 -46.72 -10.21
CA VAL A 359 -36.35 -47.71 -9.27
C VAL A 359 -35.87 -47.44 -7.82
N LEU A 360 -36.83 -47.17 -6.92
CA LEU A 360 -36.73 -47.23 -5.45
C LEU A 360 -36.69 -48.70 -4.97
N ASP A 361 -35.93 -49.01 -3.91
CA ASP A 361 -36.32 -50.08 -2.97
C ASP A 361 -35.85 -49.79 -1.53
N ASP A 362 -36.62 -50.29 -0.56
CA ASP A 362 -36.91 -49.74 0.76
C ASP A 362 -36.55 -50.75 1.91
N ARG A 363 -35.60 -50.37 2.80
CA ARG A 363 -35.44 -50.76 4.24
C ARG A 363 -35.28 -52.25 4.67
N PRO A 364 -34.99 -52.61 5.97
CA PRO A 364 -34.65 -51.86 7.21
C PRO A 364 -33.40 -52.40 8.02
N ALA A 365 -33.16 -51.83 9.22
CA ALA A 365 -31.96 -51.92 10.10
C ALA A 365 -32.07 -52.81 11.39
N GLU A 366 -30.90 -52.99 12.06
CA GLU A 366 -30.55 -53.38 13.48
C GLU A 366 -30.44 -54.88 13.92
N PRO A 367 -29.71 -55.28 15.02
CA PRO A 367 -28.68 -54.62 15.90
C PRO A 367 -27.44 -55.48 16.39
N ALA A 368 -26.46 -54.81 17.07
CA ALA A 368 -25.36 -55.09 18.08
C ALA A 368 -24.94 -56.54 18.55
N PRO A 369 -23.73 -56.87 19.16
CA PRO A 369 -23.14 -56.23 20.39
C PRO A 369 -21.60 -56.30 20.73
N SER A 370 -21.18 -55.40 21.64
CA SER A 370 -20.29 -55.46 22.85
C SER A 370 -18.80 -55.92 22.93
N GLU A 371 -18.04 -55.11 23.71
CA GLU A 371 -16.69 -55.23 24.32
C GLU A 371 -16.40 -56.49 25.18
N PRO A 372 -15.11 -56.72 25.55
CA PRO A 372 -14.76 -56.53 26.97
C PRO A 372 -13.40 -55.86 27.28
N GLU A 373 -13.40 -55.16 28.42
CA GLU A 373 -12.32 -54.52 29.17
C GLU A 373 -11.60 -55.53 30.12
N LEU A 374 -10.32 -55.26 30.48
CA LEU A 374 -9.73 -55.45 31.83
C LEU A 374 -8.23 -55.02 31.89
N ALA A 375 -7.93 -53.98 32.67
CA ALA A 375 -6.60 -53.54 33.15
C ALA A 375 -6.19 -54.30 34.45
N PRO A 376 -5.15 -53.96 35.28
CA PRO A 376 -4.07 -52.95 35.19
C PRO A 376 -2.66 -53.40 35.71
N ALA A 377 -1.62 -52.55 35.56
CA ALA A 377 -0.54 -52.35 36.56
C ALA A 377 0.23 -51.03 36.31
N SER A 378 0.45 -50.28 37.38
CA SER A 378 0.95 -48.89 37.43
C SER A 378 2.45 -48.81 37.77
N SER A 379 3.19 -47.85 37.18
CA SER A 379 4.08 -46.96 37.95
C SER A 379 4.57 -45.73 37.16
N ALA A 380 4.25 -44.55 37.70
CA ALA A 380 5.09 -43.37 37.89
C ALA A 380 5.66 -42.56 36.70
N ALA A 381 4.95 -41.46 36.40
CA ALA A 381 5.40 -40.06 36.30
C ALA A 381 6.83 -39.71 35.84
N GLU A 382 6.92 -38.97 34.72
CA GLU A 382 7.67 -37.72 34.60
C GLU A 382 7.17 -36.92 33.38
N GLY A 383 6.94 -35.63 33.56
CA GLY A 383 6.12 -34.79 32.69
C GLY A 383 6.82 -34.22 31.46
N ALA A 384 6.01 -33.96 30.44
CA ALA A 384 6.20 -32.86 29.48
C ALA A 384 4.80 -32.45 29.01
N ASN A 385 4.46 -31.18 29.22
CA ASN A 385 3.30 -30.56 28.60
C ASN A 385 3.55 -30.55 27.08
N ASP A 386 2.91 -31.45 26.35
CA ASP A 386 2.70 -31.25 24.91
C ASP A 386 1.55 -30.26 24.74
N GLU A 387 1.88 -28.97 24.77
CA GLU A 387 1.11 -27.98 24.01
C GLU A 387 1.21 -28.37 22.53
N PRO A 388 0.09 -28.50 21.79
CA PRO A 388 0.17 -28.75 20.36
C PRO A 388 0.78 -27.51 19.70
N ALA A 389 2.00 -27.65 19.22
CA ALA A 389 2.63 -26.68 18.33
C ALA A 389 1.70 -26.43 17.15
N ALA A 390 1.10 -25.23 17.11
CA ALA A 390 0.35 -24.76 15.96
C ALA A 390 1.29 -24.81 14.75
N GLY A 391 1.05 -25.76 13.85
CA GLY A 391 1.77 -25.86 12.60
C GLY A 391 1.57 -24.57 11.81
N THR A 392 2.65 -23.81 11.61
CA THR A 392 2.64 -22.59 10.82
C THR A 392 2.37 -22.95 9.36
N ALA A 393 1.10 -22.99 8.97
CA ALA A 393 0.70 -23.13 7.58
C ALA A 393 1.33 -21.99 6.75
N ALA A 394 1.80 -22.31 5.55
CA ALA A 394 2.35 -21.31 4.65
C ALA A 394 1.30 -20.22 4.37
N PRO A 395 1.68 -18.94 4.37
CA PRO A 395 0.73 -17.86 4.17
C PRO A 395 0.10 -17.95 2.78
N GLU A 396 -1.22 -17.82 2.71
CA GLU A 396 -1.94 -17.78 1.45
C GLU A 396 -1.58 -16.50 0.68
N ILE A 397 -1.16 -16.66 -0.58
CA ILE A 397 -0.79 -15.57 -1.48
C ILE A 397 -1.96 -15.35 -2.44
N ALA A 398 -2.47 -14.12 -2.51
CA ALA A 398 -3.55 -13.78 -3.43
C ALA A 398 -3.10 -13.93 -4.90
N PRO A 399 -4.03 -14.19 -5.85
CA PRO A 399 -3.70 -14.21 -7.28
C PRO A 399 -3.08 -12.89 -7.72
N ILE A 400 -1.91 -12.96 -8.36
CA ILE A 400 -1.18 -11.79 -8.86
C ILE A 400 -1.62 -11.46 -10.28
N TRP A 401 -2.17 -10.26 -10.47
CA TRP A 401 -2.67 -9.77 -11.75
C TRP A 401 -1.59 -9.09 -12.58
N ASN A 402 -0.62 -8.45 -11.92
CA ASN A 402 0.51 -7.78 -12.55
C ASN A 402 1.74 -7.84 -11.65
N ARG A 403 2.92 -7.84 -12.28
CA ARG A 403 4.23 -7.90 -11.62
C ARG A 403 5.01 -6.62 -11.82
N ILE A 404 5.60 -6.12 -10.73
CA ILE A 404 6.49 -4.95 -10.69
C ILE A 404 7.72 -5.15 -9.78
N LEU A 405 7.82 -6.27 -9.05
CA LEU A 405 8.99 -6.65 -8.23
C LEU A 405 10.00 -7.48 -9.03
N GLY A 406 10.33 -6.97 -10.21
CA GLY A 406 11.10 -7.66 -11.24
C GLY A 406 10.61 -7.23 -12.61
N GLN A 407 10.65 -8.14 -13.58
CA GLN A 407 10.19 -7.85 -14.93
C GLN A 407 8.70 -7.47 -14.93
N VAL A 408 8.41 -6.30 -15.51
CA VAL A 408 7.05 -5.76 -15.58
C VAL A 408 6.17 -6.60 -16.50
N ASP A 409 5.10 -7.16 -15.96
CA ASP A 409 4.24 -8.11 -16.68
C ASP A 409 2.77 -8.02 -16.22
N LEU A 410 1.82 -8.23 -17.13
CA LEU A 410 0.38 -8.19 -16.87
C LEU A 410 -0.20 -9.58 -17.15
N LYS A 411 -0.58 -10.29 -16.09
CA LYS A 411 -1.15 -11.66 -16.13
C LYS A 411 -2.46 -11.77 -15.33
N PRO A 412 -3.56 -11.17 -15.81
CA PRO A 412 -4.89 -11.33 -15.22
C PRO A 412 -5.31 -12.82 -15.22
N PRO A 413 -5.71 -13.40 -14.08
CA PRO A 413 -5.99 -14.84 -13.96
C PRO A 413 -7.15 -15.34 -14.85
N HIS A 414 -8.12 -14.47 -15.13
CA HIS A 414 -9.35 -14.83 -15.86
C HIS A 414 -9.51 -14.08 -17.18
N SER A 415 -8.41 -13.60 -17.77
CA SER A 415 -8.48 -12.95 -19.08
C SER A 415 -8.79 -13.96 -20.19
N ALA A 416 -9.79 -13.64 -21.01
CA ALA A 416 -10.04 -14.35 -22.27
C ALA A 416 -9.19 -13.81 -23.44
N GLN A 417 -8.46 -12.71 -23.23
CA GLN A 417 -7.63 -12.06 -24.24
C GLN A 417 -6.14 -12.36 -24.03
N SER A 418 -5.45 -12.69 -25.12
CA SER A 418 -3.99 -12.81 -25.15
C SER A 418 -3.31 -11.44 -25.10
N PRO A 419 -2.06 -11.35 -24.63
CA PRO A 419 -1.29 -10.11 -24.63
C PRO A 419 -1.22 -9.48 -26.03
N GLY A 420 -1.45 -8.17 -26.10
CA GLY A 420 -1.43 -7.41 -27.35
C GLY A 420 -0.21 -6.48 -27.48
N PRO A 421 -0.06 -5.76 -28.61
CA PRO A 421 1.06 -4.83 -28.81
C PRO A 421 1.09 -3.66 -27.82
N ARG A 422 -0.02 -3.39 -27.11
CA ARG A 422 -0.16 -2.33 -26.11
C ARG A 422 0.00 -2.82 -24.67
N GLU A 423 0.44 -4.06 -24.45
CA GLU A 423 0.46 -4.69 -23.12
C GLU A 423 1.22 -3.86 -22.08
N LYS A 424 2.38 -3.31 -22.45
CA LYS A 424 3.18 -2.45 -21.57
C LYS A 424 2.40 -1.23 -21.07
N ARG A 425 1.63 -0.59 -21.96
CA ARG A 425 0.77 0.56 -21.64
C ARG A 425 -0.41 0.16 -20.76
N LEU A 426 -1.02 -0.99 -21.04
CA LEU A 426 -2.11 -1.51 -20.20
C LEU A 426 -1.61 -1.86 -18.81
N ASN A 427 -0.40 -2.41 -18.69
CA ASN A 427 0.21 -2.66 -17.40
C ASN A 427 0.53 -1.35 -16.66
N GLU A 428 1.11 -0.36 -17.35
CA GLU A 428 1.34 0.98 -16.78
C GLU A 428 0.05 1.57 -16.19
N LEU A 429 -1.04 1.54 -16.95
CA LEU A 429 -2.35 2.00 -16.48
C LEU A 429 -2.86 1.19 -15.29
N THR A 430 -2.61 -0.13 -15.26
CA THR A 430 -2.98 -0.98 -14.13
C THR A 430 -2.22 -0.57 -12.86
N VAL A 431 -0.89 -0.43 -12.96
CA VAL A 431 -0.05 0.01 -11.83
C VAL A 431 -0.43 1.42 -11.39
N PHE A 432 -0.71 2.33 -12.34
CA PHE A 432 -1.13 3.69 -12.05
C PHE A 432 -2.45 3.73 -11.27
N LEU A 433 -3.46 2.96 -11.68
CA LEU A 433 -4.75 2.89 -11.00
C LEU A 433 -4.70 2.12 -9.68
N GLN A 434 -3.73 1.22 -9.50
CA GLN A 434 -3.46 0.57 -8.21
C GLN A 434 -2.85 1.55 -7.21
N HIS A 435 -1.97 2.44 -7.67
CA HIS A 435 -1.29 3.43 -6.83
C HIS A 435 -2.13 4.69 -6.59
N ASN A 436 -2.86 5.14 -7.61
CA ASN A 436 -3.71 6.34 -7.58
C ASN A 436 -5.17 5.90 -7.70
N ARG A 437 -5.78 5.55 -6.56
CA ARG A 437 -7.20 5.20 -6.54
C ARG A 437 -8.04 6.44 -6.87
N PHE A 438 -9.14 6.22 -7.58
CA PHE A 438 -10.05 7.28 -8.04
C PHE A 438 -9.44 8.25 -9.05
N ALA A 439 -8.37 7.86 -9.76
CA ALA A 439 -7.75 8.74 -10.73
C ALA A 439 -8.69 9.14 -11.86
N ASP A 440 -8.72 10.42 -12.19
CA ASP A 440 -9.52 10.95 -13.30
C ASP A 440 -8.79 10.87 -14.65
N SER A 441 -9.48 11.24 -15.74
CA SER A 441 -8.87 11.20 -17.07
C SER A 441 -7.73 12.21 -17.24
N GLY A 442 -7.79 13.37 -16.58
CA GLY A 442 -6.77 14.42 -16.64
C GLY A 442 -5.48 14.02 -15.92
N GLU A 443 -5.59 13.34 -14.78
CA GLU A 443 -4.47 12.76 -14.04
C GLU A 443 -3.77 11.69 -14.86
N ILE A 444 -4.55 10.79 -15.49
CA ILE A 444 -4.01 9.78 -16.41
C ILE A 444 -3.28 10.45 -17.59
N ILE A 445 -3.87 11.48 -18.21
CA ILE A 445 -3.23 12.23 -19.31
C ILE A 445 -1.89 12.79 -18.85
N ARG A 446 -1.86 13.44 -17.69
CA ARG A 446 -0.65 14.10 -17.17
C ARG A 446 0.44 13.09 -16.82
N ALA A 447 0.10 12.03 -16.08
CA ALA A 447 1.09 11.11 -15.52
C ALA A 447 1.51 10.02 -16.51
N VAL A 448 0.55 9.38 -17.18
CA VAL A 448 0.80 8.23 -18.06
C VAL A 448 1.12 8.71 -19.48
N PHE A 449 0.40 9.71 -19.99
CA PHE A 449 0.58 10.20 -21.36
C PHE A 449 1.42 11.48 -21.49
N ASN A 450 2.09 11.92 -20.42
CA ASN A 450 2.92 13.14 -20.40
C ASN A 450 2.20 14.40 -20.92
N GLY A 451 0.88 14.48 -20.72
CA GLY A 451 0.04 15.59 -21.21
C GLY A 451 -0.35 15.50 -22.69
N GLY A 452 0.18 14.53 -23.45
CA GLY A 452 0.04 14.46 -24.90
C GLY A 452 -1.19 13.72 -25.43
N ALA A 453 -2.14 13.34 -24.58
CA ALA A 453 -3.32 12.56 -24.95
C ALA A 453 -4.63 13.32 -24.73
N SER A 454 -5.64 12.99 -25.52
CA SER A 454 -7.02 13.44 -25.32
C SER A 454 -7.77 12.52 -24.35
N GLU A 455 -8.87 13.00 -23.76
CA GLU A 455 -9.77 12.18 -22.95
C GLU A 455 -10.35 10.99 -23.73
N LYS A 456 -10.59 11.18 -25.04
CA LYS A 456 -11.04 10.11 -25.93
C LYS A 456 -10.01 8.98 -26.01
N THR A 457 -8.72 9.34 -26.08
CA THR A 457 -7.60 8.38 -26.07
C THR A 457 -7.57 7.61 -24.76
N VAL A 458 -7.72 8.28 -23.61
CA VAL A 458 -7.78 7.62 -22.30
C VAL A 458 -8.95 6.66 -22.23
N THR A 459 -10.14 7.10 -22.62
CA THR A 459 -11.36 6.27 -22.62
C THR A 459 -11.19 5.01 -23.47
N GLN A 460 -10.52 5.12 -24.62
CA GLN A 460 -10.20 3.98 -25.49
C GLN A 460 -9.21 3.01 -24.80
N GLN A 461 -8.14 3.53 -24.19
CA GLN A 461 -7.15 2.69 -23.51
C GLN A 461 -7.71 2.03 -22.25
N VAL A 462 -8.55 2.73 -21.49
CA VAL A 462 -9.28 2.16 -20.34
C VAL A 462 -10.25 1.08 -20.81
N SER A 463 -10.89 1.25 -21.96
CA SER A 463 -11.78 0.22 -22.53
C SER A 463 -11.00 -1.03 -22.95
N LEU A 464 -9.81 -0.86 -23.55
CA LEU A 464 -8.89 -1.96 -23.84
C LEU A 464 -8.40 -2.64 -22.56
N LEU A 465 -8.03 -1.87 -21.54
CA LEU A 465 -7.61 -2.38 -20.24
C LEU A 465 -8.73 -3.19 -19.59
N ARG A 466 -9.97 -2.69 -19.61
CA ARG A 466 -11.13 -3.38 -19.06
C ARG A 466 -11.35 -4.73 -19.73
N ALA A 467 -11.21 -4.79 -21.06
CA ALA A 467 -11.32 -6.05 -21.80
C ALA A 467 -10.17 -7.01 -21.47
N ARG A 468 -8.95 -6.49 -21.33
CA ARG A 468 -7.75 -7.26 -21.00
C ARG A 468 -7.75 -7.82 -19.57
N LEU A 469 -8.24 -7.07 -18.59
CA LEU A 469 -8.38 -7.50 -17.20
C LEU A 469 -9.53 -8.51 -17.04
N GLY A 470 -10.65 -8.28 -17.73
CA GLY A 470 -11.81 -9.16 -17.68
C GLY A 470 -12.57 -9.09 -16.34
N VAL A 471 -12.82 -10.25 -15.74
CA VAL A 471 -13.63 -10.42 -14.53
C VAL A 471 -12.80 -10.95 -13.37
N THR A 472 -13.20 -10.61 -12.16
CA THR A 472 -12.47 -10.96 -10.92
C THR A 472 -12.40 -12.47 -10.66
N HIS A 473 -13.48 -13.18 -10.97
CA HIS A 473 -13.58 -14.64 -11.04
C HIS A 473 -14.60 -15.01 -12.12
N VAL A 474 -14.67 -16.28 -12.50
CA VAL A 474 -15.67 -16.74 -13.49
C VAL A 474 -17.08 -16.35 -13.01
N GLY A 475 -17.81 -15.60 -13.84
CA GLY A 475 -19.14 -15.05 -13.51
C GLY A 475 -19.16 -13.89 -12.51
N GLY A 476 -17.99 -13.42 -12.05
CA GLY A 476 -17.85 -12.33 -11.08
C GLY A 476 -17.92 -10.92 -11.69
N PRO A 477 -17.84 -9.86 -10.86
CA PRO A 477 -17.83 -8.49 -11.34
C PRO A 477 -16.61 -8.19 -12.21
N LYS A 478 -16.73 -7.14 -13.04
CA LYS A 478 -15.63 -6.63 -13.87
C LYS A 478 -14.47 -6.18 -12.98
N ALA A 479 -13.26 -6.55 -13.36
CA ALA A 479 -12.03 -6.15 -12.67
C ALA A 479 -11.81 -4.63 -12.72
N LEU A 480 -12.27 -3.99 -13.80
CA LEU A 480 -12.33 -2.54 -13.95
C LEU A 480 -13.76 -2.11 -14.31
N PRO A 481 -14.58 -1.71 -13.34
CA PRO A 481 -15.92 -1.17 -13.56
C PRO A 481 -15.93 0.09 -14.46
N PRO A 482 -17.12 0.56 -14.89
CA PRO A 482 -17.29 1.90 -15.47
C PRO A 482 -16.82 3.00 -14.50
N MET A 483 -16.47 4.17 -15.05
CA MET A 483 -16.07 5.33 -14.26
C MET A 483 -17.19 5.72 -13.29
N LYS A 484 -16.83 6.05 -12.05
CA LYS A 484 -17.77 6.45 -11.00
C LYS A 484 -17.27 7.74 -10.37
N ASP A 485 -18.17 8.70 -10.14
CA ASP A 485 -17.87 9.97 -9.48
C ASP A 485 -16.67 10.74 -10.08
N GLY A 486 -16.48 10.62 -11.40
CA GLY A 486 -15.37 11.25 -12.13
C GLY A 486 -14.05 10.48 -12.16
N GLY A 487 -13.94 9.35 -11.44
CA GLY A 487 -12.69 8.59 -11.31
C GLY A 487 -12.78 7.13 -11.76
N TYR A 488 -11.64 6.57 -12.17
CA TYR A 488 -11.47 5.15 -12.45
C TYR A 488 -10.99 4.40 -11.21
N VAL A 489 -11.62 3.27 -10.91
CA VAL A 489 -11.31 2.46 -9.72
C VAL A 489 -11.22 1.00 -10.11
N LEU A 490 -10.11 0.35 -9.78
CA LEU A 490 -9.95 -1.10 -9.92
C LEU A 490 -10.66 -1.84 -8.79
N HIS A 491 -11.18 -3.03 -9.08
CA HIS A 491 -11.71 -3.91 -8.05
C HIS A 491 -10.58 -4.36 -7.09
N ASN A 492 -10.88 -4.50 -5.80
CA ASN A 492 -9.90 -4.88 -4.75
C ASN A 492 -9.19 -6.22 -4.97
N ALA A 493 -9.73 -7.07 -5.85
CA ALA A 493 -9.14 -8.34 -6.24
C ALA A 493 -7.96 -8.20 -7.22
N VAL A 494 -7.84 -7.04 -7.90
CA VAL A 494 -6.77 -6.76 -8.86
C VAL A 494 -5.51 -6.34 -8.10
N ARG A 495 -4.70 -7.32 -7.70
CA ARG A 495 -3.50 -7.10 -6.88
C ARG A 495 -2.22 -7.30 -7.68
N SER A 496 -1.23 -6.45 -7.42
CA SER A 496 0.15 -6.64 -7.90
C SER A 496 0.97 -7.47 -6.90
N ASP A 497 2.12 -7.98 -7.37
CA ASP A 497 3.13 -8.59 -6.50
C ASP A 497 3.65 -7.62 -5.43
N TRP A 498 3.73 -6.32 -5.73
CA TRP A 498 4.05 -5.29 -4.74
C TRP A 498 2.96 -5.13 -3.67
N MET A 499 1.69 -5.00 -4.06
CA MET A 499 0.59 -4.92 -3.08
C MET A 499 0.53 -6.17 -2.21
N GLU A 500 0.93 -7.32 -2.75
CA GLU A 500 0.98 -8.58 -2.02
C GLU A 500 2.23 -8.71 -1.15
N PHE A 501 3.37 -8.20 -1.61
CA PHE A 501 4.58 -8.03 -0.81
C PHE A 501 4.32 -7.14 0.40
N GLU A 502 3.71 -5.97 0.21
CA GLU A 502 3.33 -5.08 1.30
C GLU A 502 2.35 -5.75 2.26
N ARG A 503 1.38 -6.51 1.73
CA ARG A 503 0.47 -7.31 2.57
C ARG A 503 1.25 -8.33 3.39
N LEU A 504 2.25 -8.99 2.81
CA LEU A 504 3.07 -10.02 3.45
C LEU A 504 4.04 -9.47 4.48
N VAL A 505 4.70 -8.35 4.21
CA VAL A 505 5.64 -7.67 5.09
C VAL A 505 4.95 -6.83 6.16
N GLU A 506 3.65 -6.60 6.00
CA GLU A 506 2.84 -5.88 6.97
C GLU A 506 3.38 -4.47 7.26
N ILE A 507 2.98 -3.96 8.41
CA ILE A 507 3.24 -2.63 8.90
C ILE A 507 4.69 -2.50 9.41
N LEU A 508 5.16 -3.45 10.21
CA LEU A 508 6.52 -3.49 10.76
C LEU A 508 7.27 -4.74 10.28
N ILE A 509 8.38 -4.54 9.56
CA ILE A 509 9.20 -5.66 9.06
C ILE A 509 9.74 -6.48 10.24
N ASP A 510 10.21 -5.82 11.30
CA ASP A 510 10.92 -6.46 12.41
C ASP A 510 10.05 -7.47 13.17
N THR A 511 8.74 -7.21 13.28
CA THR A 511 7.78 -8.08 13.97
C THR A 511 7.07 -9.07 13.04
N THR A 512 7.22 -8.92 11.71
CA THR A 512 6.60 -9.81 10.72
C THR A 512 7.09 -11.23 10.91
N SER A 513 6.22 -12.25 10.78
CA SER A 513 6.64 -13.65 10.91
C SER A 513 7.65 -14.08 9.83
N THR A 514 8.53 -15.03 10.15
CA THR A 514 9.54 -15.50 9.16
C THR A 514 8.88 -16.13 7.94
N ALA A 515 7.78 -16.88 8.11
CA ALA A 515 7.04 -17.47 7.00
C ALA A 515 6.48 -16.42 6.04
N ASN A 516 5.97 -15.30 6.58
CA ASN A 516 5.49 -14.17 5.79
C ASN A 516 6.62 -13.47 5.03
N LEU A 517 7.77 -13.25 5.68
CA LEU A 517 8.95 -12.65 5.01
C LEU A 517 9.48 -13.54 3.88
N VAL A 518 9.53 -14.86 4.09
CA VAL A 518 9.94 -15.82 3.04
C VAL A 518 8.98 -15.75 1.85
N ALA A 519 7.68 -15.76 2.10
CA ALA A 519 6.68 -15.62 1.05
C ALA A 519 6.79 -14.27 0.33
N ALA A 520 7.00 -13.17 1.04
CA ALA A 520 7.21 -11.84 0.45
C ALA A 520 8.43 -11.83 -0.48
N MET A 521 9.58 -12.31 0.01
CA MET A 521 10.83 -12.34 -0.77
C MET A 521 10.80 -13.35 -1.92
N SER A 522 9.81 -14.26 -1.96
CA SER A 522 9.55 -15.12 -3.12
C SER A 522 8.90 -14.37 -4.29
N LEU A 523 8.18 -13.27 -4.01
CA LEU A 523 7.59 -12.39 -5.03
C LEU A 523 8.65 -11.52 -5.72
N VAL A 524 9.78 -11.30 -5.06
CA VAL A 524 10.92 -10.55 -5.57
C VAL A 524 11.69 -11.42 -6.58
N THR A 525 11.55 -11.05 -7.86
CA THR A 525 12.09 -11.79 -9.01
C THR A 525 13.17 -11.04 -9.79
N GLY A 526 13.36 -9.75 -9.51
CA GLY A 526 14.41 -8.94 -10.12
C GLY A 526 14.41 -7.50 -9.58
N PRO A 527 15.08 -6.54 -10.26
CA PRO A 527 15.09 -5.14 -9.86
C PRO A 527 13.70 -4.49 -9.97
N PRO A 528 13.44 -3.40 -9.23
CA PRO A 528 12.15 -2.73 -9.23
C PRO A 528 11.77 -2.23 -10.62
N LEU A 529 10.57 -2.58 -11.09
CA LEU A 529 10.07 -2.22 -12.42
C LEU A 529 11.07 -2.58 -13.54
N GLY A 530 11.59 -3.81 -13.52
CA GLY A 530 12.51 -4.34 -14.51
C GLY A 530 12.01 -4.17 -15.95
N GLY A 531 12.92 -3.71 -16.82
CA GLY A 531 12.60 -3.40 -18.22
C GLY A 531 11.90 -2.04 -18.45
N VAL A 532 11.69 -1.25 -17.39
CA VAL A 532 11.11 0.10 -17.48
C VAL A 532 12.10 1.14 -16.97
N PRO A 533 12.74 1.92 -17.86
CA PRO A 533 13.59 3.04 -17.48
C PRO A 533 12.85 4.09 -16.64
N PRO A 534 13.50 4.76 -15.67
CA PRO A 534 12.85 5.77 -14.82
C PRO A 534 12.15 6.90 -15.60
N LYS A 535 12.71 7.29 -16.76
CA LYS A 535 12.13 8.33 -17.61
C LYS A 535 10.85 7.90 -18.32
N GLU A 536 10.66 6.60 -18.55
CA GLU A 536 9.49 6.10 -19.28
C GLU A 536 8.23 6.22 -18.43
N TRP A 537 8.32 5.80 -17.15
CA TRP A 537 7.23 5.93 -16.17
C TRP A 537 7.64 6.94 -15.10
N ALA A 538 7.77 8.21 -15.49
CA ALA A 538 8.31 9.25 -14.62
C ALA A 538 7.53 9.45 -13.30
N TRP A 539 6.21 9.20 -13.33
CA TRP A 539 5.34 9.26 -12.16
C TRP A 539 5.68 8.21 -11.08
N THR A 540 6.45 7.16 -11.42
CA THR A 540 6.80 6.08 -10.48
C THR A 540 7.96 6.40 -9.56
N LYS A 541 8.46 7.64 -9.52
CA LYS A 541 9.61 8.01 -8.68
C LYS A 541 9.40 7.61 -7.22
N ASP A 542 8.29 8.04 -6.62
CA ASP A 542 8.01 7.78 -5.21
C ASP A 542 7.73 6.29 -4.95
N LEU A 543 7.01 5.64 -5.88
CA LEU A 543 6.80 4.18 -5.84
C LEU A 543 8.12 3.40 -5.90
N ARG A 544 9.09 3.83 -6.71
CA ARG A 544 10.42 3.18 -6.78
C ARG A 544 11.19 3.36 -5.48
N ASP A 545 11.15 4.55 -4.88
CA ASP A 545 11.79 4.80 -3.59
C ASP A 545 11.15 3.95 -2.47
N GLU A 546 9.83 3.81 -2.49
CA GLU A 546 9.08 2.99 -1.53
C GLU A 546 9.39 1.49 -1.68
N ILE A 547 9.36 0.97 -2.92
CA ILE A 547 9.74 -0.40 -3.24
C ILE A 547 11.20 -0.66 -2.84
N ARG A 548 12.11 0.27 -3.15
CA ARG A 548 13.54 0.16 -2.79
C ARG A 548 13.70 -0.03 -1.28
N ASP A 549 13.16 0.89 -0.50
CA ASP A 549 13.33 0.89 0.96
C ASP A 549 12.71 -0.37 1.59
N ARG A 550 11.47 -0.70 1.19
CA ARG A 550 10.72 -1.77 1.81
C ARG A 550 11.26 -3.16 1.49
N VAL A 551 11.62 -3.42 0.23
CA VAL A 551 12.18 -4.70 -0.19
C VAL A 551 13.55 -4.92 0.44
N ALA A 552 14.41 -3.91 0.41
CA ALA A 552 15.73 -4.00 1.04
C ALA A 552 15.63 -4.20 2.56
N GLY A 553 14.69 -3.50 3.22
CA GLY A 553 14.44 -3.67 4.65
C GLY A 553 13.99 -5.09 5.02
N ALA A 554 13.04 -5.66 4.26
CA ALA A 554 12.58 -7.03 4.46
C ALA A 554 13.71 -8.06 4.25
N ALA A 555 14.57 -7.83 3.26
CA ALA A 555 15.72 -8.67 2.98
C ALA A 555 16.72 -8.70 4.15
N VAL A 556 17.06 -7.55 4.75
CA VAL A 556 17.98 -7.50 5.91
C VAL A 556 17.45 -8.32 7.07
N VAL A 557 16.19 -8.13 7.44
CA VAL A 557 15.58 -8.82 8.59
C VAL A 557 15.50 -10.32 8.33
N LEU A 558 15.09 -10.73 7.13
CA LEU A 558 15.01 -12.16 6.79
C LEU A 558 16.40 -12.80 6.70
N ALA A 559 17.39 -12.13 6.11
CA ALA A 559 18.76 -12.62 6.03
C ALA A 559 19.36 -12.78 7.44
N GLY A 560 19.16 -11.80 8.32
CA GLY A 560 19.59 -11.87 9.72
C GLY A 560 18.94 -13.04 10.48
N ARG A 561 17.65 -13.31 10.24
CA ARG A 561 16.96 -14.48 10.82
C ARG A 561 17.52 -15.79 10.29
N HIS A 562 17.76 -15.90 8.98
CA HIS A 562 18.39 -17.08 8.41
C HIS A 562 19.80 -17.31 8.98
N HIS A 563 20.60 -16.25 9.11
CA HIS A 563 21.91 -16.30 9.74
C HIS A 563 21.84 -16.80 11.19
N ALA A 564 20.94 -16.25 12.00
CA ALA A 564 20.73 -16.68 13.39
C ALA A 564 20.32 -18.16 13.50
N THR A 565 19.53 -18.66 12.54
CA THR A 565 19.16 -20.10 12.44
C THR A 565 20.23 -20.97 11.77
N LYS A 566 21.41 -20.44 11.46
CA LYS A 566 22.53 -21.10 10.77
C LYS A 566 22.19 -21.58 9.34
N ASN A 567 21.17 -21.02 8.72
CA ASN A 567 20.85 -21.25 7.31
C ASN A 567 21.62 -20.22 6.45
N PHE A 568 22.94 -20.38 6.39
CA PHE A 568 23.84 -19.39 5.81
C PHE A 568 23.65 -19.19 4.30
N SER A 569 23.38 -20.25 3.55
CA SER A 569 23.12 -20.15 2.10
C SER A 569 21.86 -19.33 1.82
N ALA A 570 20.78 -19.56 2.57
CA ALA A 570 19.56 -18.75 2.45
C ALA A 570 19.80 -17.28 2.84
N ALA A 571 20.61 -17.02 3.88
CA ALA A 571 20.95 -15.65 4.28
C ALA A 571 21.72 -14.90 3.17
N VAL A 572 22.68 -15.55 2.51
CA VAL A 572 23.41 -14.98 1.36
C VAL A 572 22.47 -14.66 0.20
N GLU A 573 21.61 -15.60 -0.17
CA GLU A 573 20.69 -15.42 -1.31
C GLU A 573 19.66 -14.31 -1.06
N ILE A 574 19.12 -14.22 0.16
CA ILE A 574 18.20 -13.13 0.52
C ILE A 574 18.92 -11.78 0.56
N ALA A 575 20.14 -11.71 1.09
CA ALA A 575 20.93 -10.48 1.06
C ALA A 575 21.18 -10.01 -0.38
N ARG A 576 21.55 -10.92 -1.28
CA ARG A 576 21.71 -10.63 -2.72
C ARG A 576 20.44 -10.09 -3.37
N LYS A 577 19.28 -10.67 -3.05
CA LYS A 577 17.99 -10.16 -3.54
C LYS A 577 17.72 -8.73 -3.06
N GLY A 578 18.04 -8.40 -1.80
CA GLY A 578 17.93 -7.03 -1.29
C GLY A 578 18.82 -6.04 -2.04
N LEU A 579 20.02 -6.46 -2.42
CA LEU A 579 21.00 -5.65 -3.15
C LEU A 579 20.59 -5.32 -4.60
N TRP A 580 19.61 -6.03 -5.18
CA TRP A 580 18.99 -5.61 -6.45
C TRP A 580 18.23 -4.28 -6.33
N TYR A 581 17.81 -3.93 -5.11
CA TYR A 581 17.00 -2.75 -4.83
C TYR A 581 17.87 -1.63 -4.28
N ASP A 582 18.70 -1.93 -3.27
CA ASP A 582 19.53 -0.93 -2.61
C ASP A 582 20.95 -1.46 -2.38
N ASN A 583 21.90 -0.98 -3.20
CA ASN A 583 23.32 -1.32 -3.09
C ASN A 583 24.09 -0.39 -2.12
N ALA A 584 23.48 0.69 -1.65
CA ALA A 584 24.10 1.61 -0.69
C ALA A 584 23.99 1.07 0.74
N ARG A 585 23.03 0.17 0.99
CA ARG A 585 22.79 -0.47 2.28
C ARG A 585 23.92 -1.39 2.73
N GLN A 586 24.71 -0.88 3.67
CA GLN A 586 25.88 -1.55 4.25
C GLN A 586 25.51 -2.80 5.05
N ASP A 587 24.33 -2.80 5.68
CA ASP A 587 23.83 -3.92 6.50
C ASP A 587 23.52 -5.19 5.67
N LEU A 588 23.06 -5.03 4.42
CA LEU A 588 22.90 -6.13 3.47
C LEU A 588 24.25 -6.75 3.10
N TRP A 589 25.24 -5.91 2.77
CA TRP A 589 26.60 -6.37 2.48
C TRP A 589 27.23 -7.09 3.67
N GLN A 590 27.11 -6.51 4.86
CA GLN A 590 27.61 -7.10 6.10
C GLN A 590 27.00 -8.48 6.36
N THR A 591 25.67 -8.57 6.36
CA THR A 591 24.94 -9.81 6.66
C THR A 591 25.26 -10.89 5.63
N GLY A 592 25.30 -10.54 4.34
CA GLY A 592 25.63 -11.47 3.26
C GLY A 592 27.07 -12.01 3.35
N MET A 593 28.05 -11.13 3.55
CA MET A 593 29.46 -11.55 3.66
C MET A 593 29.71 -12.37 4.94
N GLN A 594 29.13 -11.96 6.08
CA GLN A 594 29.24 -12.70 7.33
C GLN A 594 28.63 -14.10 7.19
N ALA A 595 27.43 -14.21 6.58
CA ALA A 595 26.82 -15.50 6.30
C ALA A 595 27.69 -16.38 5.40
N ALA A 596 28.31 -15.83 4.36
CA ALA A 596 29.19 -16.58 3.48
C ALA A 596 30.45 -17.09 4.21
N LEU A 597 31.05 -16.28 5.08
CA LEU A 597 32.20 -16.68 5.90
C LEU A 597 31.83 -17.80 6.89
N ASP A 598 30.75 -17.61 7.64
CA ASP A 598 30.27 -18.56 8.66
C ASP A 598 29.77 -19.88 8.04
N GLY A 599 29.21 -19.81 6.83
CA GLY A 599 28.82 -20.96 6.02
C GLY A 599 29.96 -21.62 5.23
N HIS A 600 31.18 -21.06 5.31
CA HIS A 600 32.36 -21.48 4.54
C HIS A 600 32.18 -21.49 3.01
N ASP A 601 31.28 -20.67 2.48
CA ASP A 601 31.07 -20.48 1.05
C ASP A 601 32.04 -19.43 0.50
N LYS A 602 33.23 -19.90 0.11
CA LYS A 602 34.32 -19.05 -0.39
C LYS A 602 33.96 -18.37 -1.70
N ASP A 603 33.14 -18.99 -2.54
CA ASP A 603 32.81 -18.46 -3.86
C ASP A 603 31.77 -17.36 -3.74
N ALA A 604 30.73 -17.58 -2.92
CA ALA A 604 29.76 -16.54 -2.63
C ALA A 604 30.39 -15.32 -1.95
N TYR A 605 31.32 -15.56 -1.01
CA TYR A 605 32.07 -14.49 -0.35
C TYR A 605 32.93 -13.69 -1.35
N ARG A 606 33.70 -14.36 -2.23
CA ARG A 606 34.52 -13.67 -3.24
C ARG A 606 33.67 -12.85 -4.20
N ALA A 607 32.53 -13.39 -4.63
CA ALA A 607 31.60 -12.70 -5.50
C ALA A 607 31.04 -11.43 -4.82
N LEU A 608 30.52 -11.56 -3.60
CA LEU A 608 30.00 -10.42 -2.83
C LEU A 608 31.07 -9.36 -2.54
N ARG A 609 32.29 -9.79 -2.20
CA ARG A 609 33.43 -8.88 -1.99
C ARG A 609 33.77 -8.11 -3.26
N SER A 610 33.92 -8.81 -4.40
CA SER A 610 34.23 -8.19 -5.68
C SER A 610 33.14 -7.19 -6.07
N GLN A 611 31.88 -7.58 -5.90
CA GLN A 611 30.73 -6.74 -6.18
C GLN A 611 30.74 -5.48 -5.32
N TYR A 612 30.86 -5.60 -3.99
CA TYR A 612 30.90 -4.47 -3.07
C TYR A 612 31.99 -3.45 -3.42
N LEU A 613 33.20 -3.93 -3.74
CA LEU A 613 34.33 -3.06 -4.13
C LEU A 613 34.12 -2.36 -5.47
N SER A 614 33.27 -2.90 -6.35
CA SER A 614 32.93 -2.28 -7.63
C SER A 614 31.74 -1.31 -7.53
N THR A 615 30.74 -1.63 -6.70
CA THR A 615 29.47 -0.89 -6.64
C THR A 615 29.46 0.25 -5.63
N VAL A 616 30.16 0.09 -4.50
CA VAL A 616 30.16 1.10 -3.42
C VAL A 616 31.39 2.00 -3.55
N PRO A 617 31.23 3.32 -3.75
CA PRO A 617 32.35 4.26 -3.82
C PRO A 617 33.19 4.23 -2.54
N GLY A 618 34.51 4.39 -2.68
CA GLY A 618 35.45 4.41 -1.56
C GLY A 618 35.05 5.22 -0.31
N PRO A 619 34.55 6.47 -0.43
CA PRO A 619 34.15 7.26 0.73
C PRO A 619 32.88 6.78 1.45
N ASP A 620 32.03 6.01 0.77
CA ASP A 620 30.73 5.56 1.29
C ASP A 620 30.81 4.14 1.91
N ARG A 621 32.01 3.56 1.96
CA ARG A 621 32.23 2.20 2.49
C ARG A 621 32.28 2.21 4.01
N ASP A 622 31.43 1.40 4.63
CA ASP A 622 31.46 1.22 6.08
C ASP A 622 32.76 0.51 6.52
N PRO A 623 33.46 1.00 7.57
CA PRO A 623 34.65 0.35 8.11
C PRO A 623 34.45 -1.11 8.51
N ALA A 624 33.29 -1.47 9.08
CA ALA A 624 32.99 -2.84 9.50
C ALA A 624 32.87 -3.78 8.29
N VAL A 625 32.21 -3.35 7.21
CA VAL A 625 32.11 -4.13 5.96
C VAL A 625 33.47 -4.22 5.28
N LEU A 626 34.25 -3.14 5.29
CA LEU A 626 35.62 -3.13 4.76
C LEU A 626 36.53 -4.11 5.50
N ASP A 627 36.42 -4.20 6.81
CA ASP A 627 37.21 -5.15 7.59
C ASP A 627 36.79 -6.59 7.30
N LEU A 628 35.50 -6.86 7.08
CA LEU A 628 35.04 -8.17 6.59
C LEU A 628 35.72 -8.53 5.27
N THR A 629 35.86 -7.59 4.32
CA THR A 629 36.51 -7.88 3.02
C THR A 629 37.97 -8.38 3.15
N LYS A 630 38.63 -8.11 4.27
CA LYS A 630 40.03 -8.49 4.54
C LYS A 630 40.17 -9.85 5.23
N GLN A 631 39.10 -10.43 5.78
CA GLN A 631 39.16 -11.63 6.62
C GLN A 631 39.40 -12.96 5.87
N ALA A 632 39.34 -12.94 4.53
CA ALA A 632 39.59 -14.13 3.70
C ALA A 632 41.04 -14.23 3.17
N GLY A 633 41.99 -13.59 3.85
CA GLY A 633 43.43 -13.67 3.57
C GLY A 633 44.08 -14.91 4.18
#